data_AF-A0A965URT5-F1
#
_entry.id   AF-A0A965URT5-F1
#
_cell.length_a   1.000
_cell.length_b   1.000
_cell.length_c   1.000
_cell.angle_alpha   90.00
_cell.angle_beta   90.00
_cell.angle_gamma   90.00
#
_symmetry.space_group_name_H-M   'P 1'
#
loop_
_entity.id
_entity.type
_entity.pdbx_description
1 polymer ?
#
loop_
_entity_poly.entity_id
_entity_poly.type
_entity_poly.pdbx_seq_one_letter_code
_entity_poly.pdbx_strand_id
1 'polypeptide(L)'
;MKREGVKRGVPDLCLPVARSGKHGLYIEFKAGDGKLSPYQRRWRDLLIAQGYGVEVVYSFEQAKDLLLNYLSDKWTQEVAEGEHGTISRTRETG
;
A
#
# COMPACT_ATOMS: atom_id res chain seq x y z
N MET A 1 4.13 17.95 17.55
CA MET A 1 3.56 16.59 17.71
C MET A 1 4.52 15.76 18.54
N LYS A 2 4.17 15.43 19.79
CA LYS A 2 5.03 14.74 20.75
C LYS A 2 4.79 13.23 20.68
N ARG A 3 5.90 12.48 20.77
CA ARG A 3 6.10 11.17 21.44
C ARG A 3 5.11 10.05 21.12
N GLU A 4 5.53 9.12 20.25
CA GLU A 4 6.01 7.77 20.59
C GLU A 4 6.29 6.97 19.29
N GLY A 5 7.49 6.39 19.17
CA GLY A 5 7.61 5.05 18.62
C GLY A 5 7.69 4.75 17.12
N VAL A 6 7.73 5.70 16.17
CA VAL A 6 7.99 5.33 14.75
C VAL A 6 9.37 5.77 14.30
N LYS A 7 10.23 4.77 14.02
CA LYS A 7 11.48 4.98 13.28
C LYS A 7 11.13 5.74 11.99
N ARG A 8 11.86 6.83 11.68
CA ARG A 8 11.61 7.64 10.48
C ARG A 8 11.62 6.72 9.24
N GLY A 9 10.48 6.67 8.53
CA GLY A 9 10.32 5.90 7.29
C GLY A 9 9.61 4.54 7.40
N VAL A 10 9.02 4.19 8.55
CA VAL A 10 8.04 3.08 8.64
C VAL A 10 6.68 3.59 8.13
N PRO A 11 5.97 2.85 7.26
CA PRO A 11 4.63 3.23 6.81
C PRO A 11 3.68 3.47 8.00
N ASP A 12 2.85 4.50 7.90
CA ASP A 12 2.01 4.99 8.99
C ASP A 12 1.05 3.93 9.55
N LEU A 13 0.66 2.94 8.74
CA LEU A 13 -0.21 1.84 9.16
C LEU A 13 0.25 0.52 8.54
N CYS A 14 0.33 -0.52 9.38
CA CYS A 14 0.52 -1.91 8.98
C CYS A 14 -0.71 -2.73 9.42
N LEU A 15 -1.32 -3.42 8.46
CA LEU A 15 -2.39 -4.39 8.68
C LEU A 15 -1.84 -5.80 8.40
N PRO A 16 -1.40 -6.54 9.45
CA PRO A 16 -0.80 -7.87 9.31
C PRO A 16 -1.86 -8.96 9.14
N VAL A 17 -2.74 -8.79 8.16
CA VAL A 17 -3.81 -9.73 7.82
C VAL A 17 -3.63 -10.15 6.37
N ALA A 18 -3.40 -11.44 6.14
CA ALA A 18 -3.26 -11.97 4.80
C ALA A 18 -4.61 -11.99 4.08
N ARG A 19 -4.71 -11.28 2.95
CA ARG A 19 -5.89 -11.18 2.08
C ARG A 19 -5.45 -10.90 0.65
N SER A 20 -6.31 -11.18 -0.33
CA SER A 20 -6.05 -10.89 -1.76
C SER A 20 -4.68 -11.38 -2.27
N GLY A 21 -4.21 -12.53 -1.80
CA GLY A 21 -2.90 -13.09 -2.19
C GLY A 21 -1.68 -12.34 -1.64
N LYS A 22 -1.85 -11.49 -0.61
CA LYS A 22 -0.76 -10.76 0.06
C LYS A 22 -0.59 -11.22 1.51
N HIS A 23 0.64 -11.09 2.03
CA HIS A 23 0.97 -11.41 3.43
C HIS A 23 0.45 -10.39 4.45
N GLY A 24 0.09 -9.19 3.98
CA GLY A 24 -0.37 -8.06 4.78
C GLY A 24 -0.39 -6.78 3.94
N LEU A 25 -0.98 -5.72 4.47
CA LEU A 25 -1.10 -4.42 3.79
C LEU A 25 -0.36 -3.33 4.58
N TYR A 26 0.47 -2.56 3.88
CA TYR A 26 1.10 -1.34 4.39
C TYR A 26 0.47 -0.12 3.72
N ILE A 27 0.18 0.92 4.52
CA ILE A 27 -0.42 2.16 4.04
C ILE A 27 0.47 3.33 4.48
N GLU A 28 0.89 4.13 3.51
CA GLU A 28 1.64 5.37 3.71
C GLU A 28 0.72 6.57 3.46
N PHE A 29 0.63 7.50 4.41
CA PHE A 29 -0.15 8.73 4.26
C PHE A 29 0.72 9.85 3.69
N LYS A 30 0.16 10.59 2.73
CA LYS A 30 0.74 11.81 2.17
C LYS A 30 -0.26 12.97 2.27
N ALA A 31 0.25 14.19 2.26
CA ALA A 31 -0.57 15.39 2.24
C ALA A 31 -0.32 16.17 0.94
N GLY A 32 -1.36 16.79 0.39
CA GLY A 32 -1.26 17.59 -0.85
C GLY A 32 -0.72 16.77 -2.02
N ASP A 33 0.28 17.30 -2.71
CA ASP A 33 1.00 16.66 -3.81
C ASP A 33 2.23 15.84 -3.33
N GLY A 34 2.29 15.54 -2.03
CA GLY A 34 3.42 14.87 -1.40
C GLY A 34 3.71 13.52 -2.04
N LYS A 35 4.88 13.39 -2.68
CA LYS A 35 5.34 12.13 -3.28
C LYS A 35 6.14 11.30 -2.27
N LEU A 36 6.27 10.00 -2.55
CA LEU A 36 7.24 9.16 -1.84
C LEU A 36 8.65 9.73 -2.04
N SER A 37 9.46 9.72 -0.99
CA SER A 37 10.90 9.94 -1.10
C SER A 37 11.58 8.75 -1.81
N PRO A 38 12.81 8.89 -2.33
CA PRO A 38 13.56 7.76 -2.91
C PRO A 38 13.67 6.56 -1.96
N TYR A 39 13.88 6.83 -0.68
CA TYR A 39 13.97 5.78 0.34
C TYR A 39 12.63 5.06 0.57
N GLN A 40 11.52 5.81 0.63
CA GLN A 40 10.18 5.23 0.77
C GLN A 40 9.80 4.39 -0.46
N ARG A 41 10.17 4.84 -1.68
CA ARG A 41 10.00 4.02 -2.90
C ARG A 41 10.75 2.69 -2.79
N ARG A 42 12.01 2.73 -2.37
CA ARG A 42 12.80 1.51 -2.17
C ARG A 42 12.14 0.55 -1.18
N TRP A 43 11.62 1.06 -0.07
CA TRP A 43 10.89 0.23 0.90
C TRP A 43 9.61 -0.36 0.34
N ARG A 44 8.82 0.44 -0.38
CA ARG A 44 7.63 -0.03 -1.09
C ARG A 44 7.98 -1.19 -2.03
N ASP A 45 9.00 -1.01 -2.86
CA ASP A 45 9.39 -2.00 -3.87
C ASP A 45 9.88 -3.30 -3.20
N LEU A 46 10.63 -3.20 -2.10
CA LEU A 46 11.04 -4.37 -1.29
C LEU A 46 9.85 -5.10 -0.67
N LEU A 47 8.89 -4.39 -0.08
CA LEU A 47 7.69 -4.98 0.51
C LEU A 47 6.84 -5.69 -0.53
N ILE A 48 6.65 -5.08 -1.70
CA ILE A 48 5.95 -5.69 -2.83
C ILE A 48 6.65 -6.96 -3.29
N ALA A 49 7.98 -6.92 -3.45
CA ALA A 49 8.77 -8.10 -3.83
C ALA A 49 8.68 -9.24 -2.80
N GLN A 50 8.43 -8.93 -1.52
CA GLN A 50 8.22 -9.90 -0.44
C GLN A 50 6.74 -10.33 -0.28
N GLY A 51 5.86 -9.97 -1.20
CA GLY A 51 4.47 -10.41 -1.22
C GLY A 51 3.51 -9.59 -0.34
N TYR A 52 3.90 -8.39 0.08
CA TYR A 52 3.01 -7.47 0.80
C TYR A 52 2.29 -6.51 -0.16
N GLY A 53 1.07 -6.12 0.20
CA GLY A 53 0.40 -4.98 -0.41
C GLY A 53 0.96 -3.68 0.14
N VAL A 54 1.15 -2.67 -0.71
CA VAL A 54 1.58 -1.34 -0.28
C VAL A 54 0.81 -0.29 -1.05
N GLU A 55 0.18 0.64 -0.32
CA GLU A 55 -0.64 1.70 -0.89
C GLU A 55 -0.29 3.07 -0.31
N VAL A 56 -0.49 4.10 -1.12
CA VAL A 56 -0.28 5.50 -0.72
C VAL A 56 -1.62 6.22 -0.76
N VAL A 57 -2.00 6.81 0.36
CA VAL A 57 -3.29 7.50 0.52
C VAL A 57 -3.09 8.94 0.95
N TYR A 58 -4.03 9.80 0.57
CA TYR A 58 -3.94 11.25 0.81
C TYR A 58 -5.01 11.77 1.78
N SER A 59 -5.92 10.90 2.20
CA SER A 59 -6.94 11.24 3.20
C SER A 59 -7.36 10.03 4.02
N PHE A 60 -8.04 10.29 5.14
CA PHE A 60 -8.64 9.26 5.98
C PHE A 60 -9.69 8.45 5.22
N GLU A 61 -10.51 9.12 4.41
CA GLU A 61 -11.57 8.51 3.61
C GLU A 61 -10.98 7.51 2.61
N GLN A 62 -9.91 7.88 1.92
CA GLN A 62 -9.18 6.96 1.02
C GLN A 62 -8.63 5.74 1.78
N ALA A 63 -8.03 5.96 2.94
CA ALA A 63 -7.50 4.86 3.77
C ALA A 63 -8.61 3.91 4.25
N LYS A 64 -9.74 4.47 4.69
CA LYS A 64 -10.91 3.70 5.14
C LYS A 64 -11.47 2.85 3.99
N ASP A 65 -11.69 3.44 2.83
CA ASP A 65 -12.24 2.73 1.67
C ASP A 65 -11.27 1.65 1.18
N LEU A 66 -9.96 1.95 1.16
CA LEU A 66 -8.91 0.97 0.89
C LEU A 66 -8.96 -0.22 1.85
N LEU A 67 -9.02 0.03 3.16
CA LEU A 67 -9.07 -1.01 4.19
C LEU A 67 -10.33 -1.87 4.05
N LEU A 68 -11.49 -1.25 3.80
CA LEU A 68 -12.75 -1.97 3.57
C LEU A 68 -12.66 -2.87 2.33
N ASN A 69 -12.08 -2.37 1.24
CA ASN A 69 -11.86 -3.18 0.04
C ASN A 69 -10.90 -4.34 0.29
N TYR A 70 -9.81 -4.11 1.03
CA TYR A 70 -8.83 -5.14 1.37
C TYR A 70 -9.42 -6.23 2.26
N LEU A 71 -10.18 -5.84 3.28
CA LEU A 71 -10.82 -6.78 4.21
C LEU A 71 -12.01 -7.53 3.59
N SER A 72 -12.59 -7.02 2.50
CA SER A 72 -13.69 -7.67 1.77
C SER A 72 -13.26 -8.43 0.52
N ASP A 73 -11.95 -8.67 0.35
CA ASP A 73 -11.36 -9.36 -0.81
C ASP A 73 -11.63 -8.67 -2.17
N LYS A 74 -12.01 -7.38 -2.15
CA LYS A 74 -12.25 -6.53 -3.33
C LYS A 74 -11.04 -5.70 -3.73
N TRP A 75 -9.99 -5.71 -2.92
CA TRP A 75 -8.77 -4.98 -3.22
C TRP A 75 -7.95 -5.65 -4.32
N THR A 76 -7.44 -4.82 -5.23
CA THR A 76 -6.51 -5.18 -6.29
C THR A 76 -5.38 -4.16 -6.26
N GLN A 77 -4.15 -4.61 -6.53
CA GLN A 77 -2.99 -3.72 -6.56
C GLN A 77 -2.73 -3.26 -7.99
N GLU A 78 -2.74 -1.95 -8.21
CA GLU A 78 -2.30 -1.38 -9.48
C GLU A 78 -0.76 -1.36 -9.49
N VAL A 79 -0.15 -2.27 -10.24
CA VAL A 79 1.29 -2.24 -10.54
C VAL A 79 1.49 -1.42 -11.82
N ALA A 80 2.27 -0.34 -11.72
CA ALA A 80 2.75 0.36 -12.91
C ALA A 80 3.71 -0.56 -13.67
N GLU A 81 3.52 -0.68 -14.99
CA GLU A 81 4.30 -1.57 -15.85
C GLU A 81 5.81 -1.28 -15.72
N GLY A 82 6.56 -2.25 -15.20
CA GLY A 82 8.01 -2.30 -15.21
C GLY A 82 8.47 -3.54 -15.98
N GLU A 83 9.57 -3.42 -16.72
CA GLU A 83 9.99 -4.30 -17.84
C GLU A 83 10.17 -5.79 -17.54
N HIS A 84 10.03 -6.28 -16.31
CA HIS A 84 10.08 -7.71 -15.98
C HIS A 84 8.78 -8.14 -15.29
N GLY A 85 7.99 -8.88 -16.06
CA GLY A 85 6.59 -9.18 -15.84
C GLY A 85 6.20 -9.60 -14.42
N THR A 86 5.17 -8.93 -13.91
CA THR A 86 4.20 -9.52 -12.99
C THR A 86 2.84 -8.90 -13.33
N ILE A 87 1.92 -9.74 -13.79
CA ILE A 87 0.56 -9.36 -14.17
C ILE A 87 -0.31 -9.35 -12.92
N SER A 88 -1.04 -8.27 -12.69
CA SER A 88 -2.28 -8.28 -11.91
C SER A 88 -3.20 -7.15 -12.39
N ARG A 89 -3.98 -7.44 -13.43
CA ARG A 89 -5.23 -6.75 -13.75
C ARG A 89 -6.27 -7.88 -13.85
N THR A 90 -7.38 -7.81 -13.13
CA THR A 90 -8.69 -7.71 -13.77
C THR A 90 -9.63 -6.85 -12.91
N ARG A 91 -10.03 -5.69 -13.44
CA ARG A 91 -11.38 -5.17 -13.21
C ARG A 91 -12.25 -5.79 -14.30
N GLU A 92 -13.12 -6.73 -13.93
CA GLU A 92 -14.35 -6.95 -14.67
C GLU A 92 -15.48 -6.48 -13.76
N THR A 93 -15.87 -5.22 -13.95
CA THR A 93 -17.19 -4.75 -13.51
C THR A 93 -18.16 -5.06 -14.64
N GLY A 94 -19.04 -6.04 -14.41
CA GLY A 94 -20.27 -6.21 -15.19
C GLY A 94 -21.30 -5.14 -14.84
#